data_AF-A0AB39AV74-F1
#
_entry.id   AF-A0AB39AV74-F1
#
_cell.length_a   1.000
_cell.length_b   1.000
_cell.length_c   1.000
_cell.angle_alpha   90.00
_cell.angle_beta   90.00
_cell.angle_gamma   90.00
#
_symmetry.space_group_name_H-M   'P 1'
#
loop_
_entity.id
_entity.type
_entity.pdbx_description
1 polymer ?
#
loop_
_entity_poly.entity_id
_entity_poly.type
_entity_poly.pdbx_seq_one_letter_code
_entity_poly.pdbx_strand_id
1 'polypeptide(L)'
;MRFYFLLFIVFIGVFSSAVQAADKNTAALNEQQQRELAQLEAPLYKPLLERYILDELKSVRQDQQKLREDVTKQVTHAQLDTADRALTYTTDTINNVFFIITATASILVLVGWNSLRDVKNKVEDIVNTRVSVITDEYEDRLKILEEKLRVRSEEILSNQERISITNEVHSLWMRANLESDIANKIEIFDEILKRKPEDVEAIAYKADALLELNETEQAIELCNQAIDIDSDYGYAYWQRACAYALTHEHADALADIKMSLEYSPNLRNELLHESAFASLHDNDSFNAIVSNEA
;
A
#
# COMPACT_ATOMS: atom_id res chain seq x y z
N MET A 1 -2.64 -38.48 137.90
CA MET A 1 -1.97 -38.78 139.19
C MET A 1 -1.29 -37.50 139.69
N ARG A 2 -0.99 -37.40 141.00
CA ARG A 2 0.19 -36.74 141.64
C ARG A 2 0.66 -35.33 141.20
N PHE A 3 1.09 -34.41 142.08
CA PHE A 3 0.95 -34.27 143.56
C PHE A 3 1.54 -32.89 144.00
N TYR A 4 0.76 -32.04 144.70
CA TYR A 4 1.22 -31.01 145.67
C TYR A 4 2.11 -29.87 145.07
N PHE A 5 2.59 -28.81 145.75
CA PHE A 5 2.87 -28.48 147.18
C PHE A 5 3.05 -26.94 147.30
N LEU A 6 2.82 -26.16 148.38
CA LEU A 6 1.95 -26.13 149.60
C LEU A 6 2.15 -24.71 150.26
N LEU A 7 1.79 -24.48 151.54
CA LEU A 7 1.93 -23.23 152.35
C LEU A 7 0.99 -22.03 151.99
N PHE A 8 0.40 -21.23 152.92
CA PHE A 8 0.38 -21.25 154.41
C PHE A 8 -0.88 -20.55 155.03
N ILE A 9 -1.48 -21.17 156.07
CA ILE A 9 -2.17 -20.66 157.32
C ILE A 9 -2.73 -19.20 157.34
N VAL A 10 -4.00 -18.81 157.67
CA VAL A 10 -5.13 -19.23 158.58
C VAL A 10 -5.15 -18.63 160.01
N PHE A 11 -6.17 -17.82 160.41
CA PHE A 11 -6.85 -17.85 161.75
C PHE A 11 -8.12 -16.94 161.97
N ILE A 12 -8.91 -17.32 162.99
CA ILE A 12 -10.18 -16.88 163.67
C ILE A 12 -10.37 -15.36 163.99
N GLY A 13 -11.53 -14.75 164.33
CA GLY A 13 -12.97 -15.16 164.39
C GLY A 13 -13.83 -14.75 165.65
N VAL A 14 -15.16 -14.54 165.46
CA VAL A 14 -16.35 -14.66 166.39
C VAL A 14 -16.73 -13.61 167.50
N PHE A 15 -18.06 -13.47 167.76
CA PHE A 15 -18.85 -12.77 168.85
C PHE A 15 -18.83 -11.22 168.94
N SER A 16 -19.84 -10.48 169.45
CA SER A 16 -21.32 -10.68 169.57
C SER A 16 -22.07 -9.43 170.15
N SER A 17 -23.36 -9.30 169.81
CA SER A 17 -24.49 -8.73 170.60
C SER A 17 -24.58 -7.23 171.02
N ALA A 18 -25.75 -6.66 170.68
CA ALA A 18 -26.65 -5.83 171.52
C ALA A 18 -26.56 -4.27 171.54
N VAL A 19 -27.45 -3.66 170.74
CA VAL A 19 -28.59 -2.80 171.19
C VAL A 19 -28.37 -1.30 171.58
N GLN A 20 -29.21 -0.46 170.94
CA GLN A 20 -29.73 0.88 171.29
C GLN A 20 -28.96 2.17 170.93
N ALA A 21 -29.63 2.95 170.06
CA ALA A 21 -29.76 4.43 170.01
C ALA A 21 -28.55 5.35 169.71
N ALA A 22 -28.80 6.25 168.73
CA ALA A 22 -27.98 7.38 168.25
C ALA A 22 -26.57 7.00 167.73
N ASP A 23 -26.18 7.35 166.51
CA ASP A 23 -26.51 8.60 165.82
C ASP A 23 -26.88 8.41 164.32
N LYS A 24 -27.57 9.41 163.74
CA LYS A 24 -27.88 9.48 162.30
C LYS A 24 -27.09 10.61 161.66
N ASN A 25 -26.28 10.31 160.63
CA ASN A 25 -26.17 11.12 159.39
C ASN A 25 -25.04 10.67 158.43
N THR A 26 -23.99 10.00 158.90
CA THR A 26 -22.73 9.85 158.13
C THR A 26 -22.70 8.76 157.06
N ALA A 27 -23.57 7.74 157.13
CA ALA A 27 -23.53 6.61 156.19
C ALA A 27 -24.08 6.91 154.79
N ALA A 28 -24.88 7.97 154.63
CA ALA A 28 -25.62 8.24 153.38
C ALA A 28 -24.77 8.80 152.22
N LEU A 29 -23.50 9.17 152.45
CA LEU A 29 -22.69 9.92 151.49
C LEU A 29 -21.88 9.04 150.53
N ASN A 30 -21.55 7.81 150.91
CA ASN A 30 -20.52 7.02 150.21
C ASN A 30 -21.04 6.14 149.06
N GLU A 31 -22.29 5.67 149.08
CA GLU A 31 -22.83 4.84 147.98
C GLU A 31 -23.08 5.64 146.69
N GLN A 32 -23.27 6.96 146.79
CA GLN A 32 -23.56 7.80 145.63
C GLN A 32 -22.32 7.99 144.74
N GLN A 33 -21.14 8.17 145.33
CA GLN A 33 -19.86 8.32 144.59
C GLN A 33 -19.47 7.06 143.81
N GLN A 34 -19.79 5.87 144.31
CA GLN A 34 -19.46 4.61 143.61
C GLN A 34 -20.28 4.37 142.33
N ARG A 35 -21.38 5.11 142.11
CA ARG A 35 -22.18 4.99 140.88
C ARG A 35 -21.68 5.91 139.75
N GLU A 36 -20.96 6.98 140.05
CA GLU A 36 -20.42 7.91 139.03
C GLU A 36 -19.14 7.38 138.36
N LEU A 37 -18.37 6.53 139.05
CA LEU A 37 -17.09 5.99 138.56
C LEU A 37 -17.22 4.88 137.48
N ALA A 38 -18.43 4.49 137.08
CA ALA A 38 -18.68 3.33 136.22
C ALA A 38 -19.08 3.66 134.76
N GLN A 39 -19.10 4.93 134.35
CA GLN A 39 -19.63 5.35 133.03
C GLN A 39 -18.63 6.01 132.07
N LEU A 40 -17.32 6.01 132.36
CA LEU A 40 -16.31 6.74 131.60
C LEU A 40 -15.19 5.88 131.00
N GLU A 41 -15.51 4.95 130.09
CA GLU A 41 -14.49 4.41 129.16
C GLU A 41 -15.05 3.88 127.83
N ALA A 42 -15.10 4.75 126.81
CA ALA A 42 -15.30 4.39 125.40
C ALA A 42 -14.72 5.49 124.48
N PRO A 43 -13.53 5.30 123.86
CA PRO A 43 -12.84 6.36 123.13
C PRO A 43 -13.40 6.60 121.71
N LEU A 44 -13.62 7.87 121.36
CA LEU A 44 -14.34 8.35 120.16
C LEU A 44 -13.63 8.12 118.79
N TYR A 45 -12.57 7.32 118.73
CA TYR A 45 -11.54 7.41 117.68
C TYR A 45 -11.86 6.74 116.34
N LYS A 46 -12.74 5.72 116.30
CA LYS A 46 -12.95 4.90 115.08
C LYS A 46 -13.35 5.71 113.82
N PRO A 47 -14.32 6.66 113.86
CA PRO A 47 -14.81 7.32 112.63
C PRO A 47 -13.77 8.21 111.93
N LEU A 48 -12.80 8.74 112.67
CA LEU A 48 -11.81 9.68 112.13
C LEU A 48 -10.72 8.95 111.33
N LEU A 49 -10.25 7.80 111.83
CA LEU A 49 -9.23 6.99 111.16
C LEU A 49 -9.77 6.37 109.86
N GLU A 50 -11.00 5.88 109.88
CA GLU A 50 -11.68 5.34 108.69
C GLU A 50 -11.79 6.39 107.58
N ARG A 51 -12.16 7.63 107.93
CA ARG A 51 -12.20 8.74 106.98
C ARG A 51 -10.83 9.08 106.41
N TYR A 52 -9.78 9.15 107.24
CA TYR A 52 -8.43 9.44 106.75
C TYR A 52 -7.95 8.38 105.74
N ILE A 53 -8.17 7.10 106.04
CA ILE A 53 -7.84 5.99 105.13
C ILE A 53 -8.65 6.06 103.83
N LEU A 54 -9.94 6.46 103.88
CA LEU A 54 -10.76 6.66 102.68
C LEU A 54 -10.31 7.85 101.83
N ASP A 55 -9.92 8.97 102.44
CA ASP A 55 -9.42 10.14 101.72
C ASP A 55 -8.02 9.88 101.09
N GLU A 56 -7.16 9.06 101.72
CA GLU A 56 -5.89 8.61 101.10
C GLU A 56 -6.07 7.52 100.03
N LEU A 57 -6.99 6.56 100.21
CA LEU A 57 -7.35 5.62 99.14
C LEU A 57 -7.97 6.33 97.93
N LYS A 58 -8.55 7.51 98.16
CA LYS A 58 -9.08 8.40 97.12
C LYS A 58 -8.00 9.27 96.48
N SER A 59 -7.02 9.79 97.24
CA SER A 59 -5.85 10.50 96.69
C SER A 59 -5.06 9.57 95.77
N VAL A 60 -4.68 8.38 96.26
CA VAL A 60 -3.94 7.36 95.50
C VAL A 60 -4.73 6.89 94.28
N ARG A 61 -6.06 6.77 94.36
CA ARG A 61 -6.89 6.44 93.18
C ARG A 61 -6.91 7.56 92.15
N GLN A 62 -7.01 8.82 92.57
CA GLN A 62 -6.96 9.97 91.67
C GLN A 62 -5.57 10.11 91.01
N ASP A 63 -4.48 9.87 91.73
CA ASP A 63 -3.14 9.94 91.15
C ASP A 63 -2.82 8.73 90.26
N GLN A 64 -3.35 7.55 90.57
CA GLN A 64 -3.37 6.41 89.64
C GLN A 64 -4.20 6.70 88.38
N GLN A 65 -5.28 7.48 88.46
CA GLN A 65 -6.05 7.92 87.29
C GLN A 65 -5.25 8.93 86.46
N LYS A 66 -4.67 9.98 87.06
CA LYS A 66 -3.79 10.94 86.37
C LYS A 66 -2.60 10.27 85.69
N LEU A 67 -1.90 9.37 86.40
CA LEU A 67 -0.75 8.64 85.85
C LEU A 67 -1.16 7.77 84.66
N ARG A 68 -2.33 7.10 84.74
CA ARG A 68 -2.88 6.36 83.60
C ARG A 68 -3.24 7.27 82.45
N GLU A 69 -3.85 8.42 82.69
CA GLU A 69 -4.15 9.41 81.65
C GLU A 69 -2.87 9.90 80.96
N ASP A 70 -1.84 10.29 81.71
CA ASP A 70 -0.61 10.85 81.15
C ASP A 70 0.25 9.80 80.45
N VAL A 71 0.33 8.57 80.97
CA VAL A 71 0.93 7.43 80.25
C VAL A 71 0.13 7.12 78.99
N THR A 72 -1.22 7.17 79.03
CA THR A 72 -2.05 6.96 77.84
C THR A 72 -1.81 8.06 76.80
N LYS A 73 -1.78 9.34 77.20
CA LYS A 73 -1.45 10.48 76.32
C LYS A 73 -0.06 10.33 75.69
N GLN A 74 0.95 9.92 76.47
CA GLN A 74 2.30 9.71 75.93
C GLN A 74 2.34 8.55 74.94
N VAL A 75 1.68 7.42 75.24
CA VAL A 75 1.60 6.27 74.33
C VAL A 75 0.82 6.60 73.06
N THR A 76 -0.32 7.31 73.14
CA THR A 76 -1.07 7.71 71.95
C THR A 76 -0.34 8.76 71.12
N HIS A 77 0.34 9.74 71.73
CA HIS A 77 1.19 10.68 70.99
C HIS A 77 2.38 9.99 70.32
N ALA A 78 3.05 9.05 71.00
CA ALA A 78 4.14 8.27 70.39
C ALA A 78 3.63 7.39 69.24
N GLN A 79 2.46 6.76 69.39
CA GLN A 79 1.83 5.98 68.32
C GLN A 79 1.44 6.85 67.12
N LEU A 80 0.80 8.01 67.35
CA LEU A 80 0.48 8.98 66.31
C LEU A 80 1.74 9.47 65.59
N ASP A 81 2.77 9.90 66.31
CA ASP A 81 4.03 10.37 65.72
C ASP A 81 4.80 9.26 64.96
N THR A 82 4.67 7.99 65.36
CA THR A 82 5.16 6.86 64.52
C THR A 82 4.29 6.59 63.29
N ALA A 83 2.98 6.77 63.39
CA ALA A 83 2.04 6.59 62.28
C ALA A 83 2.20 7.70 61.24
N ASP A 84 2.26 8.96 61.68
CA ASP A 84 2.50 10.13 60.81
C ASP A 84 3.84 10.01 60.09
N ARG A 85 4.93 9.65 60.79
CA ARG A 85 6.23 9.42 60.14
C ARG A 85 6.20 8.28 59.12
N ALA A 86 5.45 7.20 59.40
CA ALA A 86 5.25 6.12 58.42
C ALA A 86 4.40 6.56 57.22
N LEU A 87 3.34 7.34 57.44
CA LEU A 87 2.46 7.89 56.40
C LEU A 87 3.19 8.91 55.51
N THR A 88 4.00 9.80 56.09
CA THR A 88 4.87 10.71 55.32
C THR A 88 5.84 9.92 54.45
N TYR A 89 6.53 8.92 55.02
CA TYR A 89 7.47 8.10 54.25
C TYR A 89 6.79 7.31 53.10
N THR A 90 5.60 6.73 53.32
CA THR A 90 4.85 6.07 52.24
C THR A 90 4.35 7.08 51.19
N THR A 91 3.92 8.28 51.61
CA THR A 91 3.48 9.34 50.69
C THR A 91 4.64 9.84 49.81
N ASP A 92 5.80 10.12 50.41
CA ASP A 92 6.99 10.59 49.69
C ASP A 92 7.56 9.52 48.76
N THR A 93 7.57 8.24 49.18
CA THR A 93 8.02 7.15 48.30
C THR A 93 7.05 6.89 47.15
N ILE A 94 5.72 6.96 47.38
CA ILE A 94 4.70 6.88 46.31
C ILE A 94 4.86 8.05 45.33
N ASN A 95 5.01 9.28 45.83
CA ASN A 95 5.20 10.47 44.99
C ASN A 95 6.47 10.38 44.15
N ASN A 96 7.60 9.99 44.75
CA ASN A 96 8.87 9.82 44.03
C ASN A 96 8.79 8.73 42.94
N VAL A 97 8.15 7.60 43.23
CA VAL A 97 7.89 6.54 42.22
C VAL A 97 6.98 7.07 41.10
N PHE A 98 5.93 7.84 41.44
CA PHE A 98 5.03 8.44 40.46
C PHE A 98 5.75 9.44 39.54
N PHE A 99 6.66 10.27 40.07
CA PHE A 99 7.48 11.17 39.26
C PHE A 99 8.45 10.42 38.34
N ILE A 100 9.09 9.33 38.81
CA ILE A 100 9.97 8.48 37.98
C ILE A 100 9.18 7.82 36.83
N ILE A 101 8.00 7.26 37.13
CA ILE A 101 7.11 6.67 36.11
C ILE A 101 6.68 7.74 35.10
N THR A 102 6.26 8.92 35.58
CA THR A 102 5.82 10.03 34.72
C THR A 102 6.94 10.50 33.79
N ALA A 103 8.15 10.75 34.32
CA ALA A 103 9.30 11.16 33.52
C ALA A 103 9.67 10.10 32.46
N THR A 104 9.67 8.82 32.85
CA THR A 104 9.95 7.70 31.94
C THR A 104 8.90 7.60 30.83
N ALA A 105 7.62 7.77 31.17
CA ALA A 105 6.52 7.78 30.20
C ALA A 105 6.61 8.97 29.24
N SER A 106 6.91 10.19 29.72
CA SER A 106 7.12 11.36 28.86
C SER A 106 8.29 11.17 27.88
N ILE A 107 9.40 10.56 28.32
CA ILE A 107 10.54 10.22 27.47
C ILE A 107 10.13 9.18 26.41
N LEU A 108 9.42 8.12 26.80
CA LEU A 108 8.92 7.10 25.87
C LEU A 108 7.97 7.67 24.82
N VAL A 109 7.08 8.60 25.19
CA VAL A 109 6.18 9.28 24.23
C VAL A 109 6.96 10.16 23.26
N LEU A 110 7.95 10.93 23.73
CA LEU A 110 8.80 11.75 22.86
C LEU A 110 9.60 10.92 21.85
N VAL A 111 10.23 9.84 22.30
CA VAL A 111 11.00 8.92 21.45
C VAL A 111 10.08 8.18 20.47
N GLY A 112 8.94 7.67 20.95
CA GLY A 112 7.95 6.98 20.14
C GLY A 112 7.32 7.86 19.05
N TRP A 113 7.01 9.12 19.37
CA TRP A 113 6.48 10.08 18.40
C TRP A 113 7.46 10.39 17.28
N ASN A 114 8.74 10.64 17.62
CA ASN A 114 9.78 10.84 16.62
C ASN A 114 9.96 9.59 15.75
N SER A 115 10.01 8.39 16.34
CA SER A 115 10.10 7.14 15.59
C SER A 115 8.92 6.91 14.64
N LEU A 116 7.68 7.21 15.06
CA LEU A 116 6.49 7.08 14.23
C LEU A 116 6.51 8.06 13.05
N ARG A 117 6.92 9.31 13.29
CA ARG A 117 7.07 10.32 12.23
C ARG A 117 8.17 9.94 11.24
N ASP A 118 9.31 9.46 11.72
CA ASP A 118 10.44 9.07 10.87
C ASP A 118 10.12 7.79 10.05
N VAL A 119 9.29 6.88 10.58
CA VAL A 119 8.70 5.77 9.80
C VAL A 119 7.72 6.28 8.75
N LYS A 120 6.82 7.21 9.10
CA LYS A 120 5.86 7.80 8.14
C LYS A 120 6.59 8.45 6.97
N ASN A 121 7.58 9.29 7.26
CA ASN A 121 8.39 9.97 6.24
C ASN A 121 9.09 8.96 5.31
N LYS A 122 9.76 7.93 5.86
CA LYS A 122 10.42 6.89 5.04
C LYS A 122 9.44 6.10 4.17
N VAL A 123 8.23 5.82 4.66
CA VAL A 123 7.19 5.16 3.85
C VAL A 123 6.72 6.09 2.73
N GLU A 124 6.56 7.38 3.01
CA GLU A 124 6.20 8.40 2.01
C GLU A 124 7.31 8.53 0.93
N ASP A 125 8.58 8.60 1.32
CA ASP A 125 9.73 8.60 0.40
C ASP A 125 9.78 7.34 -0.48
N ILE A 126 9.60 6.15 0.11
CA ILE A 126 9.62 4.86 -0.61
C ILE A 126 8.42 4.76 -1.58
N VAL A 127 7.23 5.19 -1.16
CA VAL A 127 6.03 5.20 -2.02
C VAL A 127 6.22 6.18 -3.17
N ASN A 128 6.65 7.42 -2.91
CA ASN A 128 6.88 8.43 -3.94
C ASN A 128 7.94 7.97 -4.96
N THR A 129 9.07 7.43 -4.48
CA THR A 129 10.13 6.88 -5.35
C THR A 129 9.60 5.74 -6.22
N ARG A 130 8.83 4.81 -5.63
CA ARG A 130 8.32 3.65 -6.36
C ARG A 130 7.18 4.02 -7.33
N VAL A 131 6.38 5.02 -7.00
CA VAL A 131 5.37 5.58 -7.91
C VAL A 131 6.06 6.24 -9.10
N SER A 132 7.12 7.04 -8.89
CA SER A 132 7.89 7.63 -9.99
C SER A 132 8.43 6.57 -10.95
N VAL A 133 9.17 5.57 -10.45
CA VAL A 133 9.72 4.50 -11.30
C VAL A 133 8.63 3.76 -12.09
N ILE A 134 7.43 3.60 -11.52
CA ILE A 134 6.28 2.99 -12.20
C ILE A 134 5.68 3.95 -13.24
N THR A 135 5.53 5.25 -12.97
CA THR A 135 5.04 6.22 -13.96
C THR A 135 6.00 6.36 -15.13
N ASP A 136 7.31 6.40 -14.86
CA ASP A 136 8.35 6.53 -15.87
C ASP A 136 8.35 5.28 -16.80
N GLU A 137 8.24 4.07 -16.22
CA GLU A 137 8.10 2.84 -16.98
C GLU A 137 6.81 2.80 -17.82
N TYR A 138 5.67 3.28 -17.29
CA TYR A 138 4.43 3.36 -18.06
C TYR A 138 4.47 4.43 -19.16
N GLU A 139 5.16 5.55 -18.95
CA GLU A 139 5.34 6.59 -19.96
C GLU A 139 6.18 6.08 -21.14
N ASP A 140 7.29 5.38 -20.88
CA ASP A 140 8.12 4.79 -21.93
C ASP A 140 7.41 3.65 -22.66
N ARG A 141 6.65 2.81 -21.95
CA ARG A 141 5.77 1.79 -22.58
C ARG A 141 4.70 2.44 -23.47
N LEU A 142 4.16 3.60 -23.08
CA LEU A 142 3.18 4.35 -23.85
C LEU A 142 3.80 4.95 -25.12
N LYS A 143 4.97 5.60 -25.03
CA LYS A 143 5.73 6.10 -26.19
C LYS A 143 6.02 4.99 -27.21
N ILE A 144 6.45 3.82 -26.74
CA ILE A 144 6.72 2.65 -27.59
C ILE A 144 5.44 2.13 -28.27
N LEU A 145 4.28 2.23 -27.62
CA LEU A 145 3.00 1.86 -28.21
C LEU A 145 2.52 2.90 -29.23
N GLU A 146 2.63 4.18 -28.90
CA GLU A 146 2.27 5.31 -29.76
C GLU A 146 3.07 5.29 -31.07
N GLU A 147 4.40 5.13 -31.01
CA GLU A 147 5.25 5.06 -32.21
C GLU A 147 4.92 3.83 -33.08
N LYS A 148 4.63 2.67 -32.46
CA LYS A 148 4.19 1.48 -33.20
C LYS A 148 2.82 1.66 -33.87
N LEU A 149 1.90 2.39 -33.22
CA LEU A 149 0.61 2.74 -33.81
C LEU A 149 0.78 3.76 -34.94
N ARG A 150 1.68 4.74 -34.79
CA ARG A 150 2.03 5.73 -35.83
C ARG A 150 2.55 5.05 -37.08
N VAL A 151 3.62 4.25 -36.96
CA VAL A 151 4.22 3.50 -38.08
C VAL A 151 3.19 2.58 -38.74
N ARG A 152 2.41 1.82 -37.96
CA ARG A 152 1.38 0.93 -38.52
C ARG A 152 0.23 1.68 -39.20
N SER A 153 -0.11 2.89 -38.75
CA SER A 153 -1.08 3.74 -39.43
C SER A 153 -0.53 4.27 -40.76
N GLU A 154 0.76 4.62 -40.80
CA GLU A 154 1.49 5.06 -42.00
C GLU A 154 1.57 3.93 -43.04
N GLU A 155 1.88 2.69 -42.61
CA GLU A 155 1.78 1.46 -43.42
C GLU A 155 0.37 1.22 -43.97
N ILE A 156 -0.67 1.38 -43.17
CA ILE A 156 -2.07 1.15 -43.58
C ILE A 156 -2.49 2.17 -44.65
N LEU A 157 -2.17 3.46 -44.46
CA LEU A 157 -2.50 4.52 -45.41
C LEU A 157 -1.78 4.31 -46.75
N SER A 158 -0.48 4.02 -46.74
CA SER A 158 0.28 3.73 -47.97
C SER A 158 -0.25 2.49 -48.70
N ASN A 159 -0.63 1.42 -47.98
CA ASN A 159 -1.24 0.25 -48.61
C ASN A 159 -2.65 0.54 -49.15
N GLN A 160 -3.45 1.38 -48.49
CA GLN A 160 -4.75 1.81 -48.99
C GLN A 160 -4.63 2.65 -50.27
N GLU A 161 -3.64 3.54 -50.35
CA GLU A 161 -3.31 4.31 -51.55
C GLU A 161 -2.89 3.40 -52.71
N ARG A 162 -1.97 2.46 -52.46
CA ARG A 162 -1.55 1.45 -53.47
C ARG A 162 -2.72 0.60 -53.97
N ILE A 163 -3.66 0.24 -53.09
CA ILE A 163 -4.89 -0.48 -53.47
C ILE A 163 -5.81 0.42 -54.32
N SER A 164 -5.97 1.70 -53.99
CA SER A 164 -6.74 2.66 -54.83
C SER A 164 -6.15 2.76 -56.23
N ILE A 165 -4.84 3.01 -56.34
CA ILE A 165 -4.13 3.13 -57.63
C ILE A 165 -4.26 1.82 -58.44
N THR A 166 -4.14 0.66 -57.79
CA THR A 166 -4.30 -0.64 -58.46
C THR A 166 -5.73 -0.85 -58.99
N ASN A 167 -6.74 -0.47 -58.21
CA ASN A 167 -8.15 -0.57 -58.62
C ASN A 167 -8.51 0.44 -59.73
N GLU A 168 -7.99 1.68 -59.64
CA GLU A 168 -8.12 2.70 -60.68
C GLU A 168 -7.52 2.19 -62.00
N VAL A 169 -6.26 1.76 -61.99
CA VAL A 169 -5.57 1.18 -63.16
C VAL A 169 -6.32 -0.03 -63.71
N HIS A 170 -6.82 -0.94 -62.87
CA HIS A 170 -7.62 -2.08 -63.33
C HIS A 170 -8.93 -1.64 -64.00
N SER A 171 -9.62 -0.62 -63.47
CA SER A 171 -10.84 -0.08 -64.08
C SER A 171 -10.56 0.64 -65.42
N LEU A 172 -9.41 1.29 -65.56
CA LEU A 172 -8.95 1.89 -66.82
C LEU A 172 -8.61 0.80 -67.85
N TRP A 173 -7.94 -0.29 -67.45
CA TRP A 173 -7.72 -1.46 -68.30
C TRP A 173 -9.04 -2.08 -68.79
N MET A 174 -10.02 -2.24 -67.91
CA MET A 174 -11.36 -2.70 -68.29
C MET A 174 -12.05 -1.75 -69.28
N ARG A 175 -11.82 -0.43 -69.16
CA ARG A 175 -12.33 0.58 -70.10
C ARG A 175 -11.62 0.50 -71.46
N ALA A 176 -10.29 0.44 -71.48
CA ALA A 176 -9.50 0.34 -72.71
C ALA A 176 -9.86 -0.90 -73.55
N ASN A 177 -10.11 -2.04 -72.89
CA ASN A 177 -10.53 -3.29 -73.52
C ASN A 177 -11.99 -3.30 -74.02
N LEU A 178 -12.78 -2.26 -73.73
CA LEU A 178 -14.16 -2.08 -74.20
C LEU A 178 -14.32 -0.87 -75.14
N GLU A 179 -13.32 0.01 -75.18
CA GLU A 179 -13.30 1.19 -76.03
C GLU A 179 -13.06 0.79 -77.49
N SER A 180 -13.88 1.32 -78.40
CA SER A 180 -13.81 0.98 -79.84
C SER A 180 -13.21 2.09 -80.70
N ASP A 181 -12.92 3.25 -80.09
CA ASP A 181 -12.22 4.36 -80.71
C ASP A 181 -10.76 4.35 -80.23
N ILE A 182 -9.84 4.14 -81.17
CA ILE A 182 -8.42 3.96 -80.92
C ILE A 182 -7.80 5.22 -80.30
N ALA A 183 -8.29 6.43 -80.65
CA ALA A 183 -7.82 7.66 -80.03
C ALA A 183 -8.16 7.70 -78.52
N ASN A 184 -9.37 7.28 -78.16
CA ASN A 184 -9.79 7.18 -76.75
C ASN A 184 -9.06 6.02 -76.02
N LYS A 185 -8.78 4.91 -76.70
CA LYS A 185 -7.93 3.80 -76.20
C LYS A 185 -6.53 4.33 -75.80
N ILE A 186 -5.92 5.17 -76.62
CA ILE A 186 -4.64 5.84 -76.34
C ILE A 186 -4.74 6.82 -75.15
N GLU A 187 -5.79 7.64 -75.08
CA GLU A 187 -6.00 8.55 -73.92
C GLU A 187 -6.13 7.77 -72.60
N ILE A 188 -6.79 6.61 -72.60
CA ILE A 188 -6.94 5.74 -71.42
C ILE A 188 -5.59 5.14 -71.02
N PHE A 189 -4.74 4.72 -71.96
CA PHE A 189 -3.37 4.29 -71.64
C PHE A 189 -2.54 5.44 -71.08
N ASP A 190 -2.70 6.68 -71.57
CA ASP A 190 -2.09 7.84 -70.94
C ASP A 190 -2.65 8.15 -69.54
N GLU A 191 -3.90 7.78 -69.20
CA GLU A 191 -4.39 7.82 -67.82
C GLU A 191 -3.74 6.73 -66.94
N ILE A 192 -3.52 5.52 -67.48
CA ILE A 192 -2.81 4.43 -66.78
C ILE A 192 -1.35 4.81 -66.52
N LEU A 193 -0.63 5.33 -67.53
CA LEU A 193 0.79 5.69 -67.42
C LEU A 193 1.00 6.90 -66.49
N LYS A 194 0.03 7.82 -66.37
CA LYS A 194 0.03 8.87 -65.32
C LYS A 194 -0.11 8.31 -63.89
N ARG A 195 -0.61 7.08 -63.73
CA ARG A 195 -0.71 6.37 -62.43
C ARG A 195 0.44 5.41 -62.18
N LYS A 196 0.99 4.81 -63.23
CA LYS A 196 2.17 3.94 -63.22
C LYS A 196 3.06 4.23 -64.46
N PRO A 197 4.07 5.09 -64.36
CA PRO A 197 4.91 5.45 -65.52
C PRO A 197 5.75 4.29 -66.09
N GLU A 198 5.91 3.22 -65.31
CA GLU A 198 6.74 2.04 -65.61
C GLU A 198 5.89 0.78 -65.88
N ASP A 199 4.59 0.92 -66.19
CA ASP A 199 3.70 -0.19 -66.54
C ASP A 199 3.95 -0.64 -67.99
N VAL A 200 4.90 -1.56 -68.16
CA VAL A 200 5.39 -2.05 -69.46
C VAL A 200 4.26 -2.59 -70.34
N GLU A 201 3.26 -3.25 -69.75
CA GLU A 201 2.08 -3.72 -70.48
C GLU A 201 1.33 -2.53 -71.08
N ALA A 202 1.04 -1.50 -70.28
CA ALA A 202 0.34 -0.30 -70.77
C ALA A 202 1.15 0.49 -71.82
N ILE A 203 2.49 0.46 -71.78
CA ILE A 203 3.34 1.04 -72.82
C ILE A 203 3.20 0.25 -74.13
N ALA A 204 3.31 -1.07 -74.09
CA ALA A 204 3.21 -1.93 -75.28
C ALA A 204 1.81 -1.91 -75.91
N TYR A 205 0.74 -1.93 -75.11
CA TYR A 205 -0.63 -1.79 -75.59
C TYR A 205 -0.99 -0.36 -76.04
N LYS A 206 -0.25 0.67 -75.62
CA LYS A 206 -0.31 2.01 -76.25
C LYS A 206 0.37 2.01 -77.62
N ALA A 207 1.51 1.35 -77.76
CA ALA A 207 2.20 1.21 -79.05
C ALA A 207 1.33 0.45 -80.08
N ASP A 208 0.70 -0.65 -79.67
CA ASP A 208 -0.35 -1.38 -80.41
C ASP A 208 -1.41 -0.44 -80.99
N ALA A 209 -2.04 0.37 -80.14
CA ALA A 209 -3.06 1.34 -80.55
C ALA A 209 -2.50 2.45 -81.49
N LEU A 210 -1.24 2.85 -81.35
CA LEU A 210 -0.60 3.79 -82.27
C LEU A 210 -0.28 3.17 -83.63
N LEU A 211 -0.01 1.86 -83.70
CA LEU A 211 0.10 1.14 -84.98
C LEU A 211 -1.24 1.06 -85.71
N GLU A 212 -2.35 0.85 -85.00
CA GLU A 212 -3.70 0.93 -85.60
C GLU A 212 -3.99 2.32 -86.23
N LEU A 213 -3.39 3.41 -85.70
CA LEU A 213 -3.46 4.75 -86.27
C LEU A 213 -2.39 5.05 -87.36
N ASN A 214 -1.44 4.14 -87.61
CA ASN A 214 -0.25 4.33 -88.46
C ASN A 214 0.77 5.35 -87.90
N GLU A 215 0.79 5.61 -86.60
CA GLU A 215 1.79 6.46 -85.93
C GLU A 215 3.07 5.68 -85.57
N THR A 216 3.62 4.99 -86.58
CA THR A 216 4.60 3.91 -86.42
C THR A 216 5.92 4.34 -85.76
N GLU A 217 6.41 5.55 -86.00
CA GLU A 217 7.62 6.07 -85.35
C GLU A 217 7.46 6.18 -83.82
N GLN A 218 6.30 6.67 -83.34
CA GLN A 218 6.00 6.77 -81.90
C GLN A 218 5.77 5.39 -81.27
N ALA A 219 5.19 4.44 -82.01
CA ALA A 219 5.06 3.06 -81.55
C ALA A 219 6.43 2.40 -81.33
N ILE A 220 7.41 2.65 -82.22
CA ILE A 220 8.80 2.17 -82.06
C ILE A 220 9.46 2.80 -80.83
N GLU A 221 9.30 4.12 -80.61
CA GLU A 221 9.83 4.80 -79.41
C GLU A 221 9.27 4.20 -78.11
N LEU A 222 7.96 3.96 -78.05
CA LEU A 222 7.32 3.32 -76.89
C LEU A 222 7.75 1.85 -76.71
N CYS A 223 7.91 1.08 -77.80
CA CYS A 223 8.41 -0.29 -77.68
C CYS A 223 9.88 -0.33 -77.19
N ASN A 224 10.71 0.62 -77.62
CA ASN A 224 12.05 0.79 -77.08
C ASN A 224 12.01 1.13 -75.58
N GLN A 225 11.16 2.07 -75.17
CA GLN A 225 10.97 2.40 -73.75
C GLN A 225 10.50 1.19 -72.92
N ALA A 226 9.59 0.37 -73.47
CA ALA A 226 9.13 -0.85 -72.82
C ALA A 226 10.27 -1.86 -72.61
N ILE A 227 11.11 -2.06 -73.63
CA ILE A 227 12.28 -2.97 -73.60
C ILE A 227 13.40 -2.44 -72.68
N ASP A 228 13.57 -1.12 -72.57
CA ASP A 228 14.52 -0.49 -71.63
C ASP A 228 14.09 -0.64 -70.15
N ILE A 229 12.79 -0.87 -69.89
CA ILE A 229 12.23 -1.09 -68.54
C ILE A 229 12.20 -2.58 -68.19
N ASP A 230 11.75 -3.44 -69.12
CA ASP A 230 11.77 -4.89 -68.99
C ASP A 230 12.25 -5.53 -70.31
N SER A 231 13.52 -5.93 -70.32
CA SER A 231 14.17 -6.56 -71.46
C SER A 231 13.58 -7.92 -71.83
N ASP A 232 12.80 -8.52 -70.94
CA ASP A 232 12.27 -9.88 -71.08
C ASP A 232 10.76 -9.85 -71.43
N TYR A 233 10.17 -8.67 -71.61
CA TYR A 233 8.76 -8.50 -72.00
C TYR A 233 8.55 -8.72 -73.51
N GLY A 234 8.43 -10.00 -73.90
CA GLY A 234 8.33 -10.45 -75.30
C GLY A 234 7.30 -9.72 -76.19
N TYR A 235 6.20 -9.21 -75.62
CA TYR A 235 5.17 -8.49 -76.39
C TYR A 235 5.60 -7.07 -76.83
N ALA A 236 6.58 -6.44 -76.17
CA ALA A 236 7.15 -5.19 -76.68
C ALA A 236 8.01 -5.42 -77.94
N TYR A 237 8.76 -6.53 -78.01
CA TYR A 237 9.45 -6.94 -79.24
C TYR A 237 8.45 -7.30 -80.34
N TRP A 238 7.32 -7.95 -80.01
CA TRP A 238 6.26 -8.22 -80.97
C TRP A 238 5.74 -6.94 -81.62
N GLN A 239 5.37 -5.94 -80.81
CA GLN A 239 4.85 -4.67 -81.31
C GLN A 239 5.92 -3.87 -82.08
N ARG A 240 7.19 -3.91 -81.66
CA ARG A 240 8.29 -3.31 -82.45
C ARG A 240 8.50 -4.02 -83.78
N ALA A 241 8.37 -5.35 -83.83
CA ALA A 241 8.41 -6.11 -85.07
C ALA A 241 7.23 -5.77 -86.00
N CYS A 242 6.01 -5.61 -85.47
CA CYS A 242 4.85 -5.14 -86.24
C CYS A 242 5.13 -3.77 -86.86
N ALA A 243 5.73 -2.85 -86.09
CA ALA A 243 6.13 -1.54 -86.57
C ALA A 243 7.19 -1.60 -87.70
N TYR A 244 8.23 -2.42 -87.55
CA TYR A 244 9.25 -2.65 -88.57
C TYR A 244 8.68 -3.36 -89.83
N ALA A 245 7.72 -4.27 -89.67
CA ALA A 245 7.06 -4.95 -90.79
C ALA A 245 6.17 -4.01 -91.62
N LEU A 246 5.58 -2.99 -90.99
CA LEU A 246 4.79 -1.93 -91.64
C LEU A 246 5.67 -0.86 -92.33
N THR A 247 6.89 -0.61 -91.83
CA THR A 247 7.87 0.29 -92.47
C THR A 247 8.75 -0.39 -93.53
N HIS A 248 8.56 -1.68 -93.77
CA HIS A 248 9.38 -2.54 -94.65
C HIS A 248 10.82 -2.81 -94.17
N GLU A 249 11.11 -2.59 -92.88
CA GLU A 249 12.38 -2.92 -92.24
C GLU A 249 12.43 -4.41 -91.87
N HIS A 250 12.30 -5.25 -92.91
CA HIS A 250 12.05 -6.69 -92.79
C HIS A 250 13.15 -7.48 -92.07
N ALA A 251 14.39 -6.99 -92.01
CA ALA A 251 15.48 -7.67 -91.33
C ALA A 251 15.34 -7.56 -89.79
N ASP A 252 15.05 -6.35 -89.32
CA ASP A 252 14.91 -6.00 -87.91
C ASP A 252 13.59 -6.53 -87.35
N ALA A 253 12.51 -6.48 -88.15
CA ALA A 253 11.26 -7.20 -87.84
C ALA A 253 11.48 -8.70 -87.58
N LEU A 254 12.31 -9.37 -88.39
CA LEU A 254 12.62 -10.80 -88.22
C LEU A 254 13.55 -11.08 -87.04
N ALA A 255 14.34 -10.12 -86.58
CA ALA A 255 15.12 -10.22 -85.36
C ALA A 255 14.20 -10.11 -84.12
N ASP A 256 13.34 -9.09 -84.09
CA ASP A 256 12.41 -8.86 -82.98
C ASP A 256 11.32 -9.94 -82.88
N ILE A 257 10.85 -10.50 -84.01
CA ILE A 257 10.01 -11.70 -83.99
C ILE A 257 10.71 -12.83 -83.21
N LYS A 258 12.00 -13.10 -83.45
CA LYS A 258 12.72 -14.16 -82.74
C LYS A 258 12.82 -13.88 -81.23
N MET A 259 13.15 -12.65 -80.85
CA MET A 259 13.17 -12.25 -79.43
C MET A 259 11.79 -12.39 -78.77
N SER A 260 10.73 -11.94 -79.43
CA SER A 260 9.35 -12.06 -78.94
C SER A 260 8.93 -13.52 -78.70
N LEU A 261 9.42 -14.45 -79.53
CA LEU A 261 9.11 -15.88 -79.43
C LEU A 261 10.00 -16.62 -78.43
N GLU A 262 11.20 -16.13 -78.14
CA GLU A 262 12.06 -16.63 -77.06
C GLU A 262 11.46 -16.27 -75.70
N TYR A 263 11.08 -15.00 -75.52
CA TYR A 263 10.49 -14.49 -74.28
C TYR A 263 9.01 -14.82 -74.10
N SER A 264 8.23 -14.93 -75.18
CA SER A 264 6.79 -15.24 -75.15
C SER A 264 6.39 -16.28 -76.21
N PRO A 265 6.76 -17.57 -76.02
CA PRO A 265 6.51 -18.64 -76.99
C PRO A 265 5.05 -18.83 -77.43
N ASN A 266 4.09 -18.35 -76.63
CA ASN A 266 2.66 -18.40 -76.95
C ASN A 266 2.29 -17.60 -78.22
N LEU A 267 3.02 -16.52 -78.51
CA LEU A 267 2.82 -15.64 -79.68
C LEU A 267 3.06 -16.38 -81.01
N ARG A 268 3.72 -17.54 -80.98
CA ARG A 268 3.94 -18.41 -82.15
C ARG A 268 2.66 -18.78 -82.89
N ASN A 269 1.52 -18.88 -82.19
CA ASN A 269 0.23 -19.20 -82.79
C ASN A 269 -0.36 -18.02 -83.58
N GLU A 270 -0.01 -16.79 -83.22
CA GLU A 270 -0.53 -15.56 -83.81
C GLU A 270 0.26 -15.12 -85.06
N LEU A 271 1.46 -15.67 -85.30
CA LEU A 271 2.36 -15.29 -86.41
C LEU A 271 1.69 -15.26 -87.79
N LEU A 272 0.79 -16.21 -88.06
CA LEU A 272 0.07 -16.33 -89.35
C LEU A 272 -1.29 -15.61 -89.36
N HIS A 273 -1.70 -15.06 -88.21
CA HIS A 273 -2.96 -14.34 -88.02
C HIS A 273 -2.73 -12.82 -87.90
N GLU A 274 -1.52 -12.40 -87.53
CA GLU A 274 -1.11 -11.00 -87.46
C GLU A 274 -1.09 -10.34 -88.84
N SER A 275 -1.81 -9.22 -88.93
CA SER A 275 -1.98 -8.43 -90.14
C SER A 275 -0.71 -7.69 -90.55
N ALA A 276 0.10 -7.22 -89.59
CA ALA A 276 1.33 -6.49 -89.86
C ALA A 276 2.39 -7.37 -90.57
N PHE A 277 2.39 -8.67 -90.30
CA PHE A 277 3.35 -9.63 -90.88
C PHE A 277 2.97 -10.15 -92.28
N ALA A 278 1.84 -9.71 -92.85
CA ALA A 278 1.47 -10.06 -94.22
C ALA A 278 2.55 -9.69 -95.26
N SER A 279 3.37 -8.66 -94.98
CA SER A 279 4.52 -8.26 -95.82
C SER A 279 5.73 -9.20 -95.71
N LEU A 280 5.78 -10.06 -94.69
CA LEU A 280 6.85 -11.03 -94.41
C LEU A 280 6.52 -12.46 -94.87
N HIS A 281 5.26 -12.78 -95.19
CA HIS A 281 4.82 -14.14 -95.54
C HIS A 281 5.55 -14.74 -96.76
N ASP A 282 5.96 -13.90 -97.72
CA ASP A 282 6.74 -14.32 -98.90
C ASP A 282 8.25 -14.51 -98.62
N ASN A 283 8.71 -14.31 -97.38
CA ASN A 283 10.13 -14.39 -97.01
C ASN A 283 10.49 -15.78 -96.46
N ASP A 284 11.47 -16.46 -97.07
CA ASP A 284 11.99 -17.75 -96.62
C ASP A 284 12.39 -17.75 -95.12
N SER A 285 12.93 -16.63 -94.63
CA SER A 285 13.36 -16.48 -93.23
C SER A 285 12.20 -16.36 -92.25
N PHE A 286 11.05 -15.83 -92.68
CA PHE A 286 9.82 -15.83 -91.87
C PHE A 286 9.23 -17.24 -91.80
N ASN A 287 9.17 -17.92 -92.95
CA ASN A 287 8.66 -19.28 -93.05
C ASN A 287 9.49 -20.27 -92.20
N ALA A 288 10.81 -20.11 -92.13
CA ALA A 288 11.70 -20.89 -91.26
C ALA A 288 11.44 -20.67 -89.75
N ILE A 289 11.05 -19.45 -89.35
CA ILE A 289 10.63 -19.17 -87.97
C ILE A 289 9.31 -19.89 -87.68
N VAL A 290 8.32 -19.77 -88.58
CA VAL A 290 7.00 -20.39 -88.45
C VAL A 290 7.10 -21.92 -88.39
N SER A 291 7.89 -22.55 -89.27
CA SER A 291 8.11 -24.01 -89.30
C SER A 291 8.87 -24.56 -88.09
N ASN A 292 9.47 -23.68 -87.26
CA ASN A 292 10.33 -24.03 -86.13
C ASN A 292 11.60 -24.80 -86.59
N GLU A 293 12.18 -24.38 -87.72
CA GLU A 293 13.42 -24.92 -88.31
C GLU A 293 14.62 -23.98 -88.09
N ALA A 294 14.54 -23.08 -87.09
CA ALA A 294 15.54 -22.08 -86.73
C ALA A 294 16.17 -22.38 -85.35
#